data_AF-A0A5D0IZ37-F1
#
_entry.id   AF-A0A5D0IZ37-F1
#
_cell.length_a   1.000
_cell.length_b   1.000
_cell.length_c   1.000
_cell.angle_alpha   90.00
_cell.angle_beta   90.00
_cell.angle_gamma   90.00
#
_symmetry.space_group_name_H-M   'P 1'
#
loop_
_entity.id
_entity.type
_entity.pdbx_description
1 polymer ?
#
loop_
_entity_poly.entity_id
_entity_poly.type
_entity_poly.pdbx_seq_one_letter_code
_entity_poly.pdbx_strand_id
1 'polypeptide(L)'
;MLLKRLTNWFNTSKQYFFVYKEGFFNLSYLSNSPELIIRSSERMPFMKVDREKQMLYLDTPFVNGNCFFAELEEGLWILNPKMYYKNNVSYRPIYDEFLPSNYYCLTFNFVENEYDSDFFESNSYKVENQSLSFIQPKGDFLHCHFKGSEERMYIIYFNEEWADKNILNAPNVLPETLDLFTNSNKKFINLKYNDNFFGEIIQNFDFTFSNSHKPDFFVLKKLTYNILDTFFNKVGYIEGLKFNNLKLKDHIIIEKVEHFLMGSLYGKFPGIDHISEKFKISPTKLKADFKKMYGISLFKYFQNKQMDSAYGYIETNELFIKDVAQKFGYENVSKFTKAFQKRHNVLPSHVK
;
A
#
# COMPACT_ATOMS: atom_id res chain seq x y z
N MET A 1 29.06 -10.54 22.66
CA MET A 1 28.08 -9.53 23.14
C MET A 1 28.28 -8.15 22.49
N LEU A 2 29.49 -7.58 22.50
CA LEU A 2 29.79 -6.25 21.91
C LEU A 2 29.45 -6.18 20.41
N LEU A 3 29.91 -7.15 19.61
CA LEU A 3 29.63 -7.18 18.16
C LEU A 3 28.13 -7.20 17.86
N LYS A 4 27.35 -8.01 18.59
CA LYS A 4 25.88 -8.06 18.46
C LYS A 4 25.23 -6.69 18.77
N ARG A 5 25.69 -6.01 19.81
CA ARG A 5 25.22 -4.65 20.14
C ARG A 5 25.57 -3.62 19.07
N LEU A 6 26.78 -3.67 18.52
CA LEU A 6 27.21 -2.80 17.43
C LEU A 6 26.40 -3.05 16.15
N THR A 7 26.18 -4.31 15.78
CA THR A 7 25.33 -4.67 14.64
C THR A 7 23.89 -4.22 14.83
N ASN A 8 23.33 -4.44 16.02
CA ASN A 8 21.98 -3.98 16.34
C ASN A 8 21.88 -2.45 16.28
N TRP A 9 22.83 -1.72 16.85
CA TRP A 9 22.89 -0.25 16.77
C TRP A 9 22.94 0.23 15.32
N PHE A 10 23.80 -0.38 14.49
CA PHE A 10 23.86 -0.04 13.07
C PHE A 10 22.53 -0.33 12.37
N ASN A 11 21.88 -1.45 12.69
CA ASN A 11 20.58 -1.78 12.11
C ASN A 11 19.48 -0.79 12.53
N THR A 12 19.35 -0.50 13.84
CA THR A 12 18.35 0.43 14.36
C THR A 12 18.62 1.87 13.95
N SER A 13 19.87 2.26 13.67
CA SER A 13 20.21 3.58 13.13
C SER A 13 19.63 3.83 11.74
N LYS A 14 19.28 2.77 10.99
CA LYS A 14 18.70 2.91 9.65
C LYS A 14 17.36 3.64 9.62
N GLN A 15 16.63 3.68 10.73
CA GLN A 15 15.40 4.47 10.83
C GLN A 15 15.62 5.98 10.58
N TYR A 16 16.85 6.47 10.76
CA TYR A 16 17.20 7.87 10.54
C TYR A 16 17.71 8.16 9.12
N PHE A 17 17.83 7.13 8.26
CA PHE A 17 18.32 7.29 6.89
C PHE A 17 17.17 7.26 5.89
N PHE A 18 17.24 8.15 4.90
CA PHE A 18 16.38 8.14 3.72
C PHE A 18 17.23 7.78 2.51
N VAL A 19 16.89 6.69 1.82
CA VAL A 19 17.66 6.23 0.66
C VAL A 19 16.76 6.17 -0.56
N TYR A 20 17.16 6.79 -1.66
CA TYR A 20 16.46 6.65 -2.93
C TYR A 20 17.00 5.44 -3.70
N LYS A 21 16.12 4.48 -4.02
CA LYS A 21 16.49 3.27 -4.76
C LYS A 21 15.29 2.74 -5.55
N GLU A 22 15.53 2.30 -6.79
CA GLU A 22 14.52 1.64 -7.64
C GLU A 22 13.24 2.48 -7.83
N GLY A 23 13.37 3.81 -7.82
CA GLY A 23 12.24 4.73 -8.02
C GLY A 23 11.45 5.08 -6.75
N PHE A 24 11.90 4.64 -5.57
CA PHE A 24 11.25 4.89 -4.28
C PHE A 24 12.21 5.54 -3.28
N PHE A 25 11.69 6.43 -2.45
CA PHE A 25 12.33 6.85 -1.21
C PHE A 25 12.06 5.81 -0.13
N ASN A 26 13.10 5.11 0.31
CA ASN A 26 13.00 4.06 1.32
C ASN A 26 13.14 4.68 2.71
N LEU A 27 12.09 4.54 3.50
CA LEU A 27 11.96 5.01 4.87
C LEU A 27 11.92 3.78 5.79
N SER A 28 12.78 3.73 6.78
CA SER A 28 12.75 2.66 7.79
C SER A 28 12.16 3.17 9.09
N TYR A 29 11.46 2.31 9.83
CA TYR A 29 10.86 2.66 11.11
C TYR A 29 10.95 1.51 12.11
N LEU A 30 11.11 1.83 13.39
CA LEU A 30 11.22 0.83 14.44
C LEU A 30 9.84 0.21 14.73
N SER A 31 9.67 -1.07 14.39
CA SER A 31 8.36 -1.74 14.36
C SER A 31 8.15 -2.76 15.50
N ASN A 32 8.98 -2.71 16.54
CA ASN A 32 8.87 -3.60 17.70
C ASN A 32 7.49 -3.54 18.40
N SER A 33 6.91 -2.34 18.54
CA SER A 33 5.58 -2.12 19.10
C SER A 33 4.96 -0.82 18.56
N PRO A 34 3.62 -0.66 18.62
CA PRO A 34 2.94 0.58 18.24
C PRO A 34 3.46 1.79 19.03
N GLU A 35 3.69 1.60 20.33
CA GLU A 35 4.25 2.65 21.18
C GLU A 35 5.63 3.12 20.69
N LEU A 36 6.51 2.19 20.29
CA LEU A 36 7.83 2.52 19.77
C LEU A 36 7.77 3.21 18.40
N ILE A 37 6.80 2.85 17.55
CA ILE A 37 6.52 3.58 16.30
C ILE A 37 6.21 5.04 16.62
N ILE A 38 5.31 5.30 17.58
CA ILE A 38 4.94 6.67 17.97
C ILE A 38 6.12 7.41 18.63
N ARG A 39 6.82 6.79 19.59
CA ARG A 39 7.96 7.42 20.30
C ARG A 39 9.14 7.72 19.37
N SER A 40 9.42 6.85 18.39
CA SER A 40 10.48 7.11 17.40
C SER A 40 10.12 8.27 16.48
N SER A 41 8.84 8.40 16.13
CA SER A 41 8.31 9.50 15.32
C SER A 41 8.47 10.87 15.99
N GLU A 42 8.42 10.97 17.32
CA GLU A 42 8.63 12.24 18.05
C GLU A 42 10.01 12.86 17.82
N ARG A 43 11.00 12.04 17.48
CA ARG A 43 12.38 12.46 17.26
C ARG A 43 12.71 12.68 15.79
N MET A 44 11.76 12.45 14.89
CA MET A 44 11.95 12.66 13.47
C MET A 44 11.73 14.13 13.10
N PRO A 45 12.58 14.72 12.25
CA PRO A 45 12.29 16.00 11.62
C PRO A 45 10.95 15.96 10.89
N PHE A 46 10.22 17.08 10.90
CA PHE A 46 8.94 17.26 10.19
C PHE A 46 7.78 16.39 10.70
N MET A 47 7.94 15.75 11.86
CA MET A 47 6.88 15.01 12.54
C MET A 47 6.58 15.65 13.89
N LYS A 48 5.32 15.64 14.30
CA LYS A 48 4.88 16.18 15.59
C LYS A 48 3.86 15.24 16.20
N VAL A 49 4.03 14.91 17.48
CA VAL A 49 3.03 14.14 18.24
C VAL A 49 2.29 15.07 19.19
N ASP A 50 0.97 15.06 19.10
CA ASP A 50 0.05 15.66 20.06
C ASP A 50 -0.50 14.54 20.95
N ARG A 51 0.00 14.47 22.19
CA ARG A 51 -0.38 13.41 23.13
C ARG A 51 -1.78 13.60 23.71
N GLU A 52 -2.28 14.83 23.79
CA GLU A 52 -3.64 15.09 24.28
C GLU A 52 -4.70 14.65 23.27
N LYS A 53 -4.43 14.89 21.98
CA LYS A 53 -5.29 14.43 20.88
C LYS A 53 -5.00 12.99 20.45
N GLN A 54 -3.91 12.41 20.95
CA GLN A 54 -3.32 11.17 20.48
C GLN A 54 -3.18 11.11 18.94
N MET A 55 -2.54 12.15 18.40
CA MET A 55 -2.38 12.35 16.97
C MET A 55 -0.91 12.54 16.62
N LEU A 56 -0.45 11.78 15.64
CA LEU A 56 0.82 12.01 14.97
C LEU A 56 0.56 12.81 13.69
N TYR A 57 1.26 13.92 13.51
CA TYR A 57 1.25 14.73 12.31
C TYR A 57 2.57 14.57 11.57
N LEU A 58 2.50 14.46 10.24
CA LEU A 58 3.65 14.25 9.37
C LEU A 58 3.55 15.25 8.22
N ASP A 59 4.57 16.07 8.02
CA ASP A 59 4.69 16.91 6.83
C ASP A 59 6.12 16.85 6.28
N THR A 60 6.50 15.65 5.87
CA THR A 60 7.84 15.38 5.34
C THR A 60 7.91 15.80 3.86
N PRO A 61 9.12 15.87 3.27
CA PRO A 61 9.27 16.02 1.82
C PRO A 61 8.61 14.91 0.99
N PHE A 62 8.33 13.75 1.60
CA PHE A 62 7.85 12.56 0.90
C PHE A 62 6.36 12.29 1.10
N VAL A 63 5.85 12.58 2.30
CA VAL A 63 4.49 12.27 2.75
C VAL A 63 3.96 13.40 3.61
N ASN A 64 2.70 13.78 3.40
CA ASN A 64 1.93 14.61 4.32
C ASN A 64 0.76 13.80 4.85
N GLY A 65 0.44 13.93 6.13
CA GLY A 65 -0.71 13.25 6.68
C GLY A 65 -0.78 13.33 8.20
N ASN A 66 -1.69 12.53 8.73
CA ASN A 66 -1.84 12.37 10.16
C ASN A 66 -2.18 10.91 10.51
N CYS A 67 -2.02 10.56 11.77
CA CYS A 67 -2.32 9.23 12.28
C CYS A 67 -2.83 9.34 13.72
N PHE A 68 -4.11 9.03 13.92
CA PHE A 68 -4.60 8.80 15.27
C PHE A 68 -3.99 7.51 15.80
N PHE A 69 -3.67 7.47 17.09
CA PHE A 69 -3.21 6.27 17.77
C PHE A 69 -3.90 6.12 19.13
N ALA A 70 -4.28 4.91 19.51
CA ALA A 70 -4.83 4.65 20.83
C ALA A 70 -4.45 3.25 21.31
N GLU A 71 -3.97 3.15 22.54
CA GLU A 71 -3.93 1.90 23.29
C GLU A 71 -5.30 1.68 23.92
N LEU A 72 -6.06 0.73 23.39
CA LEU A 72 -7.44 0.47 23.84
C LEU A 72 -7.46 -0.35 25.12
N GLU A 73 -6.47 -1.24 25.26
CA GLU A 73 -6.13 -2.02 26.44
C GLU A 73 -4.63 -2.38 26.38
N GLU A 74 -4.09 -2.87 27.49
CA GLU A 74 -2.74 -3.43 27.51
C GLU A 74 -2.56 -4.47 26.39
N GLY A 75 -1.63 -4.18 25.48
CA GLY A 75 -1.32 -5.06 24.36
C GLY A 75 -2.28 -4.97 23.17
N LEU A 76 -3.33 -4.12 23.18
CA LEU A 76 -4.26 -3.90 22.07
C LEU A 76 -4.30 -2.42 21.65
N TRP A 77 -3.92 -2.15 20.41
CA TRP A 77 -3.81 -0.80 19.87
C TRP A 77 -4.60 -0.66 18.57
N ILE A 78 -5.06 0.56 18.30
CA ILE A 78 -5.58 0.96 17.00
C ILE A 78 -4.87 2.22 16.51
N LEU A 79 -4.45 2.20 15.24
CA LEU A 79 -3.91 3.34 14.53
C LEU A 79 -4.80 3.63 13.31
N ASN A 80 -5.02 4.90 13.00
CA ASN A 80 -5.73 5.34 11.81
C ASN A 80 -4.90 6.36 11.03
N PRO A 81 -3.93 5.90 10.22
CA PRO A 81 -3.19 6.79 9.32
C PRO A 81 -4.07 7.26 8.16
N LYS A 82 -3.93 8.54 7.81
CA LYS A 82 -4.43 9.20 6.61
C LYS A 82 -3.26 9.94 5.97
N MET A 83 -2.79 9.44 4.83
CA MET A 83 -1.53 9.86 4.21
C MET A 83 -1.76 10.26 2.75
N TYR A 84 -1.13 11.36 2.35
CA TYR A 84 -0.94 11.76 0.96
C TYR A 84 0.55 11.62 0.59
N TYR A 85 0.83 10.86 -0.47
CA TYR A 85 2.19 10.56 -0.90
C TYR A 85 2.67 11.56 -1.97
N LYS A 86 3.53 12.51 -1.57
CA LYS A 86 4.15 13.50 -2.47
C LYS A 86 5.16 12.85 -3.44
N ASN A 87 5.69 11.69 -3.06
CA ASN A 87 6.65 10.90 -3.82
C ASN A 87 6.35 9.40 -3.66
N ASN A 88 6.93 8.58 -4.54
CA ASN A 88 6.97 7.14 -4.35
C ASN A 88 7.79 6.84 -3.09
N VAL A 89 7.16 6.21 -2.11
CA VAL A 89 7.75 5.92 -0.79
C VAL A 89 7.68 4.44 -0.52
N SER A 90 8.75 3.86 0.02
CA SER A 90 8.67 2.52 0.59
C SER A 90 8.95 2.54 2.08
N TYR A 91 8.11 1.89 2.88
CA TYR A 91 8.35 1.69 4.31
C TYR A 91 8.91 0.30 4.57
N ARG A 92 9.96 0.22 5.38
CA ARG A 92 10.52 -1.04 5.84
C ARG A 92 10.59 -1.08 7.38
N PRO A 93 9.94 -2.05 8.03
CA PRO A 93 10.07 -2.22 9.46
C PRO A 93 11.49 -2.70 9.76
N ILE A 94 12.09 -2.09 10.78
CA ILE A 94 13.29 -2.61 11.42
C ILE A 94 12.96 -2.98 12.86
N TYR A 95 13.70 -3.95 13.39
CA TYR A 95 13.47 -4.47 14.73
C TYR A 95 14.78 -4.37 15.53
N ASP A 96 14.69 -3.83 16.73
CA ASP A 96 15.73 -3.95 17.74
C ASP A 96 15.67 -5.36 18.33
N GLU A 97 16.78 -6.09 18.26
CA GLU A 97 16.89 -7.47 18.73
C GLU A 97 16.80 -7.61 20.26
N PHE A 98 16.95 -6.51 21.00
CA PHE A 98 16.89 -6.49 22.47
C PHE A 98 15.53 -6.03 23.01
N LEU A 99 14.58 -5.71 22.14
CA LEU A 99 13.21 -5.36 22.52
C LEU A 99 12.24 -6.44 22.05
N PRO A 100 11.12 -6.66 22.76
CA PRO A 100 10.06 -7.53 22.28
C PRO A 100 9.59 -7.10 20.88
N SER A 101 9.25 -8.07 20.04
CA SER A 101 8.56 -7.85 18.76
C SER A 101 7.57 -8.98 18.57
N ASN A 102 6.46 -8.87 19.30
CA ASN A 102 5.44 -9.90 19.49
C ASN A 102 4.03 -9.38 19.14
N TYR A 103 3.94 -8.32 18.35
CA TYR A 103 2.67 -7.78 17.88
C TYR A 103 2.26 -8.38 16.53
N TYR A 104 1.05 -8.93 16.49
CA TYR A 104 0.29 -9.17 15.27
C TYR A 104 -0.30 -7.85 14.77
N CYS A 105 -0.64 -7.80 13.49
CA CYS A 105 -1.27 -6.66 12.88
C CYS A 105 -2.40 -7.09 11.93
N LEU A 106 -3.58 -6.51 12.11
CA LEU A 106 -4.72 -6.62 11.21
C LEU A 106 -5.00 -5.24 10.62
N THR A 107 -4.92 -5.10 9.30
CA THR A 107 -5.03 -3.81 8.61
C THR A 107 -6.17 -3.80 7.60
N PHE A 108 -7.05 -2.81 7.68
CA PHE A 108 -8.00 -2.49 6.61
C PHE A 108 -7.45 -1.36 5.77
N ASN A 109 -7.42 -1.54 4.45
CA ASN A 109 -6.71 -0.68 3.51
C ASN A 109 -7.70 0.01 2.58
N PHE A 110 -7.64 1.34 2.55
CA PHE A 110 -8.38 2.19 1.63
C PHE A 110 -7.37 3.01 0.84
N VAL A 111 -7.40 2.89 -0.47
CA VAL A 111 -6.44 3.53 -1.37
C VAL A 111 -7.22 4.24 -2.45
N GLU A 112 -7.02 5.53 -2.57
CA GLU A 112 -7.54 6.37 -3.64
C GLU A 112 -6.34 6.96 -4.40
N ASN A 113 -6.40 6.96 -5.73
CA ASN A 113 -5.31 7.44 -6.56
C ASN A 113 -5.84 8.18 -7.80
N GLU A 114 -5.18 9.27 -8.18
CA GLU A 114 -5.48 10.02 -9.41
C GLU A 114 -5.33 9.19 -10.70
N TYR A 115 -4.60 8.07 -10.67
CA TYR A 115 -4.24 7.27 -11.85
C TYR A 115 -5.04 5.96 -12.04
N ASP A 116 -6.23 5.83 -11.41
CA ASP A 116 -7.13 4.67 -11.59
C ASP A 116 -6.51 3.34 -11.08
N SER A 117 -5.46 3.45 -10.26
CA SER A 117 -4.75 2.33 -9.61
C SER A 117 -4.97 2.39 -8.10
N ASP A 118 -6.05 1.75 -7.65
CA ASP A 118 -6.48 1.75 -6.24
C ASP A 118 -5.75 0.65 -5.44
N PHE A 119 -4.42 0.72 -5.35
CA PHE A 119 -3.63 -0.25 -4.57
C PHE A 119 -2.28 0.30 -4.13
N PHE A 120 -1.70 -0.30 -3.09
CA PHE A 120 -0.28 -0.17 -2.76
C PHE A 120 0.37 -1.56 -2.72
N GLU A 121 1.69 -1.63 -2.64
CA GLU A 121 2.39 -2.91 -2.59
C GLU A 121 2.88 -3.21 -1.17
N SER A 122 2.71 -4.41 -0.66
CA SER A 122 3.33 -4.88 0.59
C SER A 122 4.21 -6.07 0.28
N ASN A 123 5.54 -5.93 0.44
CA ASN A 123 6.56 -6.84 -0.02
C ASN A 123 6.52 -7.13 -1.51
N SER A 124 5.63 -8.06 -1.86
CA SER A 124 5.44 -8.54 -3.20
C SER A 124 3.96 -8.60 -3.58
N TYR A 125 3.08 -8.34 -2.62
CA TYR A 125 1.65 -8.45 -2.79
C TYR A 125 1.09 -7.11 -3.19
N LYS A 126 0.19 -7.14 -4.17
CA LYS A 126 -0.74 -6.06 -4.42
C LYS A 126 -1.76 -6.01 -3.29
N VAL A 127 -1.76 -4.93 -2.52
CA VAL A 127 -2.77 -4.64 -1.50
C VAL A 127 -3.80 -3.73 -2.14
N GLU A 128 -4.89 -4.33 -2.60
CA GLU A 128 -5.97 -3.60 -3.28
C GLU A 128 -6.73 -2.70 -2.31
N ASN A 129 -7.40 -1.69 -2.85
CA ASN A 129 -8.38 -0.91 -2.12
C ASN A 129 -9.51 -1.81 -1.63
N GLN A 130 -10.04 -1.48 -0.44
CA GLN A 130 -11.01 -2.29 0.28
C GLN A 130 -10.50 -3.71 0.52
N SER A 131 -9.25 -3.82 1.00
CA SER A 131 -8.66 -5.09 1.38
C SER A 131 -8.24 -5.13 2.84
N LEU A 132 -8.26 -6.34 3.39
CA LEU A 132 -7.84 -6.68 4.73
C LEU A 132 -6.50 -7.43 4.66
N SER A 133 -5.56 -7.05 5.52
CA SER A 133 -4.28 -7.74 5.64
C SER A 133 -4.04 -8.23 7.06
N PHE A 134 -3.63 -9.48 7.24
CA PHE A 134 -3.17 -10.02 8.52
C PHE A 134 -1.67 -10.29 8.46
N ILE A 135 -0.97 -9.89 9.52
CA ILE A 135 0.48 -9.88 9.60
C ILE A 135 0.95 -10.47 10.93
N GLN A 136 1.85 -11.46 10.85
CA GLN A 136 2.51 -12.04 12.03
C GLN A 136 3.68 -11.17 12.55
N PRO A 137 4.09 -11.34 13.82
CA PRO A 137 5.24 -10.66 14.38
C PRO A 137 6.52 -10.85 13.57
N LYS A 138 7.37 -9.82 13.54
CA LYS A 138 8.66 -9.81 12.83
C LYS A 138 8.58 -10.16 11.35
N GLY A 139 7.45 -9.94 10.71
CA GLY A 139 7.44 -10.02 9.27
C GLY A 139 8.25 -8.86 8.67
N ASP A 140 9.17 -9.20 7.77
CA ASP A 140 9.96 -8.25 7.00
C ASP A 140 9.11 -7.87 5.79
N PHE A 141 8.46 -6.70 5.85
CA PHE A 141 7.60 -6.19 4.77
C PHE A 141 8.16 -4.92 4.15
N LEU A 142 8.07 -4.79 2.84
CA LEU A 142 8.37 -3.55 2.13
C LEU A 142 7.07 -2.96 1.61
N HIS A 143 6.51 -1.97 2.30
CA HIS A 143 5.28 -1.31 1.88
C HIS A 143 5.60 -0.21 0.87
N CYS A 144 5.34 -0.40 -0.42
CA CYS A 144 5.57 0.59 -1.46
C CYS A 144 4.28 1.33 -1.78
N HIS A 145 4.32 2.65 -1.68
CA HIS A 145 3.23 3.59 -1.88
C HIS A 145 3.60 4.53 -3.01
N PHE A 146 2.61 4.83 -3.85
CA PHE A 146 2.83 5.52 -5.10
C PHE A 146 2.59 7.03 -4.96
N LYS A 147 3.37 7.82 -5.69
CA LYS A 147 3.19 9.27 -5.73
C LYS A 147 1.76 9.61 -6.20
N GLY A 148 1.13 10.54 -5.50
CA GLY A 148 -0.21 11.04 -5.79
C GLY A 148 -1.33 10.19 -5.17
N SER A 149 -1.03 9.09 -4.47
CA SER A 149 -2.06 8.35 -3.75
C SER A 149 -2.43 9.02 -2.43
N GLU A 150 -3.71 8.95 -2.11
CA GLU A 150 -4.26 9.15 -0.78
C GLU A 150 -4.60 7.78 -0.20
N GLU A 151 -4.10 7.53 1.01
CA GLU A 151 -4.31 6.27 1.68
C GLU A 151 -4.83 6.50 3.07
N ARG A 152 -5.82 5.68 3.43
CA ARG A 152 -6.35 5.59 4.78
C ARG A 152 -6.34 4.14 5.22
N MET A 153 -5.95 3.90 6.46
CA MET A 153 -5.97 2.54 7.00
C MET A 153 -6.57 2.49 8.40
N TYR A 154 -7.10 1.33 8.78
CA TYR A 154 -7.33 0.98 10.18
C TYR A 154 -6.38 -0.14 10.54
N ILE A 155 -5.37 0.18 11.35
CA ILE A 155 -4.32 -0.77 11.74
C ILE A 155 -4.56 -1.16 13.19
N ILE A 156 -4.93 -2.42 13.41
CA ILE A 156 -5.15 -2.98 14.74
C ILE A 156 -3.94 -3.83 15.08
N TYR A 157 -3.23 -3.45 16.13
CA TYR A 157 -2.12 -4.22 16.66
C TYR A 157 -2.56 -4.93 17.94
N PHE A 158 -2.19 -6.20 18.08
CA PHE A 158 -2.37 -6.93 19.33
C PHE A 158 -1.17 -7.83 19.59
N ASN A 159 -0.69 -7.87 20.83
CA ASN A 159 0.47 -8.70 21.19
C ASN A 159 0.08 -10.18 21.42
N GLU A 160 1.09 -11.04 21.50
CA GLU A 160 0.93 -12.48 21.79
C GLU A 160 0.11 -12.75 23.06
N GLU A 161 0.36 -12.02 24.16
CA GLU A 161 -0.38 -12.22 25.41
C GLU A 161 -1.87 -11.89 25.27
N TRP A 162 -2.20 -10.80 24.57
CA TRP A 162 -3.58 -10.41 24.28
C TRP A 162 -4.24 -11.42 23.34
N ALA A 163 -3.53 -11.89 22.31
CA ALA A 163 -4.02 -12.90 21.38
C ALA A 163 -4.30 -14.24 22.07
N ASP A 164 -3.39 -14.70 22.93
CA ASP A 164 -3.54 -15.93 23.70
C ASP A 164 -4.77 -15.86 24.58
N LYS A 165 -4.95 -14.76 25.30
CA LYS A 165 -6.07 -14.55 26.22
C LYS A 165 -7.42 -14.46 25.51
N ASN A 166 -7.50 -13.72 24.40
CA ASN A 166 -8.79 -13.31 23.81
C ASN A 166 -9.17 -14.10 22.55
N ILE A 167 -8.21 -14.71 21.84
CA ILE A 167 -8.44 -15.40 20.56
C ILE A 167 -8.07 -16.88 20.67
N LEU A 168 -6.82 -17.20 21.02
CA LEU A 168 -6.29 -18.56 20.85
C LEU A 168 -6.80 -19.53 21.92
N ASN A 169 -7.03 -19.06 23.15
CA ASN A 169 -7.61 -19.88 24.22
C ASN A 169 -9.14 -19.74 24.33
N ALA A 170 -9.79 -19.14 23.32
CA ALA A 170 -11.25 -19.05 23.31
C ALA A 170 -11.88 -20.45 23.14
N PRO A 171 -13.02 -20.75 23.81
CA PRO A 171 -13.60 -22.10 23.80
C PRO A 171 -13.92 -22.67 22.42
N ASN A 172 -14.22 -21.82 21.43
CA ASN A 172 -14.65 -22.20 20.09
C ASN A 172 -13.73 -21.63 18.99
N VAL A 173 -12.43 -21.53 19.26
CA VAL A 173 -11.46 -21.05 18.25
C VAL A 173 -11.46 -21.97 17.01
N LEU A 174 -11.56 -21.37 15.82
CA LEU A 174 -11.56 -22.12 14.56
C LEU A 174 -10.14 -22.66 14.24
N PRO A 175 -10.01 -23.88 13.68
CA PRO A 175 -8.71 -24.40 13.24
C PRO A 175 -7.98 -23.49 12.25
N GLU A 176 -8.70 -22.85 11.35
CA GLU A 176 -8.17 -21.90 10.38
C GLU A 176 -7.60 -20.66 11.05
N THR A 177 -8.23 -20.22 12.15
CA THR A 177 -7.71 -19.14 13.00
C THR A 177 -6.40 -19.58 13.63
N LEU A 178 -6.33 -20.75 14.29
CA LEU A 178 -5.08 -21.24 14.88
C LEU A 178 -3.93 -21.35 13.86
N ASP A 179 -4.25 -21.76 12.64
CA ASP A 179 -3.28 -21.87 11.54
C ASP A 179 -2.75 -20.49 11.09
N LEU A 180 -3.52 -19.39 11.22
CA LEU A 180 -3.01 -18.03 10.99
C LEU A 180 -1.85 -17.66 11.92
N PHE A 181 -1.85 -18.15 13.16
CA PHE A 181 -0.88 -17.77 14.18
C PHE A 181 0.35 -18.69 14.18
N THR A 182 0.13 -19.98 13.92
CA THR A 182 1.18 -21.01 14.06
C THR A 182 1.96 -21.26 12.76
N ASN A 183 1.38 -20.96 11.60
CA ASN A 183 1.97 -21.31 10.32
C ASN A 183 2.94 -20.23 9.84
N SER A 184 4.24 -20.55 9.84
CA SER A 184 5.30 -19.64 9.40
C SER A 184 5.22 -19.25 7.92
N ASN A 185 4.44 -19.97 7.10
CA ASN A 185 4.19 -19.62 5.69
C ASN A 185 3.05 -18.60 5.53
N LYS A 186 2.33 -18.28 6.62
CA LYS A 186 1.21 -17.34 6.65
C LYS A 186 1.56 -16.01 7.34
N LYS A 187 2.82 -15.60 7.23
CA LYS A 187 3.31 -14.34 7.81
C LYS A 187 2.56 -13.11 7.30
N PHE A 188 2.00 -13.19 6.09
CA PHE A 188 1.17 -12.15 5.50
C PHE A 188 0.05 -12.78 4.69
N ILE A 189 -1.15 -12.25 4.89
CA ILE A 189 -2.34 -12.58 4.14
C ILE A 189 -2.96 -11.26 3.72
N ASN A 190 -3.39 -11.15 2.47
CA ASN A 190 -4.20 -10.04 1.99
C ASN A 190 -5.45 -10.59 1.29
N LEU A 191 -6.59 -10.00 1.61
CA LEU A 191 -7.91 -10.45 1.20
C LEU A 191 -8.71 -9.23 0.79
N LYS A 192 -9.25 -9.22 -0.43
CA LYS A 192 -10.31 -8.26 -0.75
C LYS A 192 -11.51 -8.61 0.12
N TYR A 193 -11.98 -7.66 0.94
CA TYR A 193 -13.06 -7.97 1.86
C TYR A 193 -14.41 -7.67 1.19
N ASN A 194 -15.43 -8.45 1.56
CA ASN A 194 -16.80 -8.22 1.11
C ASN A 194 -17.48 -7.21 2.05
N ASP A 195 -18.01 -6.11 1.51
CA ASP A 195 -18.71 -5.07 2.26
C ASP A 195 -19.85 -5.62 3.12
N ASN A 196 -20.45 -6.75 2.74
CA ASN A 196 -21.52 -7.38 3.52
C ASN A 196 -21.10 -7.81 4.93
N PHE A 197 -19.81 -8.05 5.19
CA PHE A 197 -19.33 -8.45 6.53
C PHE A 197 -18.73 -7.30 7.31
N PHE A 198 -17.98 -6.41 6.64
CA PHE A 198 -17.16 -5.41 7.32
C PHE A 198 -17.64 -3.98 7.10
N GLY A 199 -18.54 -3.75 6.14
CA GLY A 199 -18.95 -2.42 5.69
C GLY A 199 -19.52 -1.56 6.81
N GLU A 200 -20.47 -2.08 7.59
CA GLU A 200 -21.06 -1.32 8.71
C GLU A 200 -20.02 -0.97 9.79
N ILE A 201 -19.14 -1.93 10.12
CA ILE A 201 -18.11 -1.74 11.15
C ILE A 201 -17.10 -0.67 10.70
N ILE A 202 -16.71 -0.71 9.44
CA ILE A 202 -15.81 0.27 8.81
C ILE A 202 -16.47 1.65 8.76
N GLN A 203 -17.74 1.75 8.35
CA GLN A 203 -18.47 3.02 8.36
C GLN A 203 -18.55 3.62 9.77
N ASN A 204 -18.71 2.78 10.80
CA ASN A 204 -18.70 3.24 12.18
C ASN A 204 -17.30 3.71 12.64
N PHE A 205 -16.21 3.06 12.19
CA PHE A 205 -14.86 3.59 12.39
C PHE A 205 -14.70 4.95 11.70
N ASP A 206 -15.10 5.06 10.43
CA ASP A 206 -15.05 6.29 9.64
C ASP A 206 -15.76 7.45 10.37
N PHE A 207 -16.98 7.18 10.84
CA PHE A 207 -17.77 8.14 11.60
C PHE A 207 -17.08 8.54 12.91
N THR A 208 -16.54 7.58 13.65
CA THR A 208 -15.88 7.82 14.94
C THR A 208 -14.62 8.68 14.79
N PHE A 209 -13.76 8.36 13.82
CA PHE A 209 -12.53 9.12 13.57
C PHE A 209 -12.76 10.48 12.92
N SER A 210 -13.86 10.65 12.16
CA SER A 210 -14.14 11.93 11.48
C SER A 210 -14.85 12.94 12.39
N ASN A 211 -15.62 12.48 13.37
CA ASN A 211 -16.41 13.34 14.25
C ASN A 211 -15.76 13.60 15.62
N SER A 212 -14.55 13.08 15.87
CA SER A 212 -13.87 13.27 17.14
C SER A 212 -12.49 13.91 16.97
N HIS A 213 -12.18 14.84 17.87
CA HIS A 213 -10.87 15.51 17.93
C HIS A 213 -9.81 14.68 18.67
N LYS A 214 -10.23 13.60 19.34
CA LYS A 214 -9.38 12.61 20.04
C LYS A 214 -10.04 11.22 20.02
N PRO A 215 -9.32 10.11 20.22
CA PRO A 215 -9.91 8.78 20.22
C PRO A 215 -11.04 8.61 21.26
N ASP A 216 -12.23 8.18 20.81
CA ASP A 216 -13.27 7.68 21.71
C ASP A 216 -12.95 6.23 22.07
N PHE A 217 -12.26 6.04 23.18
CA PHE A 217 -11.78 4.73 23.61
C PHE A 217 -12.89 3.69 23.75
N PHE A 218 -14.07 4.07 24.26
CA PHE A 218 -15.14 3.12 24.50
C PHE A 218 -15.71 2.61 23.17
N VAL A 219 -16.03 3.54 22.25
CA VAL A 219 -16.56 3.20 20.93
C VAL A 219 -15.52 2.44 20.12
N LEU A 220 -14.26 2.93 20.07
CA LEU A 220 -13.19 2.29 19.34
C LEU A 220 -12.92 0.88 19.84
N LYS A 221 -12.90 0.67 21.17
CA LYS A 221 -12.75 -0.66 21.75
C LYS A 221 -13.87 -1.60 21.30
N LYS A 222 -15.13 -1.19 21.40
CA LYS A 222 -16.28 -1.98 20.90
C LYS A 222 -16.10 -2.36 19.43
N LEU A 223 -15.76 -1.39 18.57
CA LEU A 223 -15.58 -1.62 17.13
C LEU A 223 -14.40 -2.54 16.84
N THR A 224 -13.29 -2.39 17.58
CA THR A 224 -12.10 -3.25 17.47
C THR A 224 -12.40 -4.68 17.87
N TYR A 225 -13.15 -4.93 18.95
CA TYR A 225 -13.58 -6.29 19.27
C TYR A 225 -14.50 -6.87 18.20
N ASN A 226 -15.46 -6.08 17.71
CA ASN A 226 -16.41 -6.54 16.72
C ASN A 226 -15.73 -6.92 15.39
N ILE A 227 -14.78 -6.10 14.92
CA ILE A 227 -14.05 -6.38 13.68
C ILE A 227 -13.10 -7.58 13.82
N LEU A 228 -12.45 -7.75 14.98
CA LEU A 228 -11.59 -8.92 15.25
C LEU A 228 -12.42 -10.20 15.32
N ASP A 229 -13.53 -10.18 16.06
CA ASP A 229 -14.47 -11.30 16.13
C ASP A 229 -14.99 -11.68 14.74
N THR A 230 -15.45 -10.68 13.97
CA THR A 230 -15.91 -10.89 12.60
C THR A 230 -14.82 -11.50 11.73
N PHE A 231 -13.59 -10.99 11.80
CA PHE A 231 -12.47 -11.51 11.02
C PHE A 231 -12.16 -12.97 11.36
N PHE A 232 -11.94 -13.31 12.63
CA PHE A 232 -11.55 -14.65 13.04
C PHE A 232 -12.69 -15.68 12.90
N ASN A 233 -13.95 -15.27 13.05
CA ASN A 233 -15.09 -16.16 12.80
C ASN A 233 -15.36 -16.37 11.30
N LYS A 234 -14.89 -15.45 10.44
CA LYS A 234 -15.09 -15.55 9.00
C LYS A 234 -13.88 -16.07 8.25
N VAL A 235 -12.69 -16.16 8.86
CA VAL A 235 -11.45 -16.54 8.15
C VAL A 235 -11.59 -17.83 7.34
N GLY A 236 -12.27 -18.85 7.86
CA GLY A 236 -12.49 -20.12 7.15
C GLY A 236 -13.47 -20.04 5.96
N TYR A 237 -14.30 -19.00 5.91
CA TYR A 237 -15.27 -18.74 4.84
C TYR A 237 -14.76 -17.75 3.79
N ILE A 238 -13.61 -17.09 4.04
CA ILE A 238 -13.06 -16.14 3.06
C ILE A 238 -12.46 -16.95 1.90
N GLU A 239 -13.19 -17.00 0.79
CA GLU A 239 -12.70 -17.57 -0.47
C GLU A 239 -11.39 -16.90 -0.88
N GLY A 240 -10.40 -17.69 -1.33
CA GLY A 240 -9.19 -17.15 -1.92
C GLY A 240 -8.14 -16.65 -0.93
N LEU A 241 -8.03 -17.27 0.25
CA LEU A 241 -6.82 -17.16 1.07
C LEU A 241 -5.59 -17.57 0.23
N LYS A 242 -4.95 -16.59 -0.40
CA LYS A 242 -3.69 -16.77 -1.12
C LYS A 242 -2.58 -16.94 -0.08
N PHE A 243 -2.43 -18.16 0.41
CA PHE A 243 -1.27 -18.57 1.18
C PHE A 243 -0.11 -18.76 0.23
N ASN A 244 0.95 -18.02 0.45
CA ASN A 244 1.99 -17.98 -0.56
C ASN A 244 3.07 -19.04 -0.32
N ASN A 245 3.14 -19.94 -1.29
CA ASN A 245 4.39 -20.53 -1.77
C ASN A 245 4.63 -20.01 -3.20
N LEU A 246 5.77 -19.33 -3.44
CA LEU A 246 6.45 -18.99 -4.72
C LEU A 246 6.62 -17.49 -5.09
N LYS A 247 7.64 -17.25 -5.94
CA LYS A 247 8.41 -16.01 -6.19
C LYS A 247 7.61 -14.83 -6.76
N LEU A 248 6.97 -14.09 -5.86
CA LEU A 248 6.17 -12.89 -6.11
C LEU A 248 6.99 -11.65 -6.55
N LYS A 249 8.33 -11.70 -6.44
CA LYS A 249 9.28 -10.65 -6.87
C LYS A 249 9.10 -10.20 -8.33
N ASP A 250 8.82 -11.13 -9.23
CA ASP A 250 8.73 -10.84 -10.67
C ASP A 250 7.44 -10.09 -11.02
N HIS A 251 6.34 -10.35 -10.30
CA HIS A 251 5.06 -9.69 -10.51
C HIS A 251 5.13 -8.19 -10.15
N ILE A 252 5.73 -7.89 -9.00
CA ILE A 252 5.97 -6.52 -8.54
C ILE A 252 6.77 -5.70 -9.55
N ILE A 253 7.82 -6.31 -10.12
CA ILE A 253 8.68 -5.59 -11.05
C ILE A 253 7.83 -5.11 -12.23
N ILE A 254 6.86 -5.92 -12.67
CA ILE A 254 5.93 -5.56 -13.74
C ILE A 254 4.91 -4.50 -13.30
N GLU A 255 4.39 -4.54 -12.06
CA GLU A 255 3.51 -3.49 -11.52
C GLU A 255 4.23 -2.14 -11.37
N LYS A 256 5.46 -2.14 -10.83
CA LYS A 256 6.32 -0.94 -10.75
C LYS A 256 6.63 -0.36 -12.12
N VAL A 257 6.85 -1.23 -13.12
CA VAL A 257 7.03 -0.81 -14.52
C VAL A 257 5.75 -0.15 -15.03
N GLU A 258 4.58 -0.73 -14.77
CA GLU A 258 3.30 -0.18 -15.20
C GLU A 258 3.05 1.21 -14.60
N HIS A 259 3.24 1.36 -13.29
CA HIS A 259 3.09 2.65 -12.62
C HIS A 259 4.06 3.69 -13.20
N PHE A 260 5.31 3.30 -13.47
CA PHE A 260 6.27 4.19 -14.14
C PHE A 260 5.82 4.60 -15.55
N LEU A 261 5.18 3.70 -16.30
CA LEU A 261 4.60 4.02 -17.59
C LEU A 261 3.44 5.01 -17.48
N MET A 262 2.57 4.87 -16.47
CA MET A 262 1.46 5.79 -16.22
C MET A 262 1.96 7.20 -15.89
N GLY A 263 3.02 7.32 -15.09
CA GLY A 263 3.68 8.60 -14.83
C GLY A 263 4.45 9.19 -16.03
N SER A 264 4.60 8.43 -17.13
CA SER A 264 5.37 8.83 -18.32
C SER A 264 4.51 8.92 -19.59
N LEU A 265 3.17 9.00 -19.46
CA LEU A 265 2.26 9.02 -20.62
C LEU A 265 2.45 10.24 -21.52
N TYR A 266 2.90 11.37 -20.96
CA TYR A 266 3.20 12.57 -21.74
C TYR A 266 4.56 12.45 -22.42
N GLY A 267 4.58 12.55 -23.75
CA GLY A 267 5.78 12.38 -24.56
C GLY A 267 5.94 10.96 -25.16
N LYS A 268 7.18 10.62 -25.51
CA LYS A 268 7.51 9.38 -26.23
C LYS A 268 7.64 8.20 -25.26
N PHE A 269 7.39 7.00 -25.77
CA PHE A 269 7.62 5.77 -25.02
C PHE A 269 9.07 5.70 -24.48
N PRO A 270 9.29 5.43 -23.17
CA PRO A 270 10.62 5.46 -22.56
C PRO A 270 11.64 4.46 -23.14
N GLY A 271 11.17 3.41 -23.82
CA GLY A 271 12.04 2.38 -24.41
C GLY A 271 12.23 1.18 -23.49
N ILE A 272 12.28 -0.02 -24.08
CA ILE A 272 12.41 -1.27 -23.32
C ILE A 272 13.74 -1.35 -22.58
N ASP A 273 14.83 -0.92 -23.21
CA ASP A 273 16.17 -1.02 -22.63
C ASP A 273 16.31 -0.13 -21.39
N HIS A 274 15.79 1.10 -21.46
CA HIS A 274 15.75 2.03 -20.33
C HIS A 274 14.95 1.46 -19.15
N ILE A 275 13.76 0.90 -19.41
CA ILE A 275 12.92 0.29 -18.38
C ILE A 275 13.62 -0.93 -17.78
N SER A 276 14.23 -1.77 -18.62
CA SER A 276 14.94 -2.98 -18.20
C SER A 276 16.10 -2.66 -17.25
N GLU A 277 16.90 -1.64 -17.59
CA GLU A 277 17.99 -1.16 -16.75
C GLU A 277 17.48 -0.58 -15.42
N LYS A 278 16.46 0.29 -15.50
CA LYS A 278 15.87 0.96 -14.33
C LYS A 278 15.34 -0.01 -13.28
N PHE A 279 14.66 -1.07 -13.72
CA PHE A 279 14.03 -2.05 -12.85
C PHE A 279 14.85 -3.34 -12.67
N LYS A 280 16.08 -3.38 -13.19
CA LYS A 280 17.01 -4.52 -13.09
C LYS A 280 16.37 -5.85 -13.51
N ILE A 281 15.68 -5.82 -14.65
CA ILE A 281 15.00 -6.96 -15.27
C ILE A 281 15.50 -7.11 -16.69
N SER A 282 15.70 -8.34 -17.17
CA SER A 282 16.15 -8.52 -18.55
C SER A 282 15.05 -8.11 -19.55
N PRO A 283 15.38 -7.54 -20.72
CA PRO A 283 14.39 -7.13 -21.72
C PRO A 283 13.43 -8.25 -22.12
N THR A 284 13.92 -9.48 -22.22
CA THR A 284 13.12 -10.66 -22.55
C THR A 284 12.12 -10.96 -21.45
N LYS A 285 12.57 -10.96 -20.19
CA LYS A 285 11.72 -11.22 -19.03
C LYS A 285 10.66 -10.13 -18.85
N LEU A 286 11.05 -8.87 -19.00
CA LEU A 286 10.14 -7.72 -18.96
C LEU A 286 9.00 -7.86 -19.97
N LYS A 287 9.30 -8.13 -21.24
CA LYS A 287 8.27 -8.30 -22.27
C LYS A 287 7.34 -9.48 -21.97
N ALA A 288 7.91 -10.61 -21.54
CA ALA A 288 7.17 -11.83 -21.28
C ALA A 288 6.23 -11.67 -20.08
N ASP A 289 6.76 -11.19 -18.95
CA ASP A 289 6.00 -11.06 -17.71
C ASP A 289 4.95 -9.94 -17.83
N PHE A 290 5.27 -8.82 -18.50
CA PHE A 290 4.29 -7.75 -18.76
C PHE A 290 3.12 -8.24 -19.63
N LYS A 291 3.42 -8.96 -20.72
CA LYS A 291 2.38 -9.52 -21.59
C LYS A 291 1.55 -10.58 -20.87
N LYS A 292 2.18 -11.40 -20.04
CA LYS A 292 1.48 -12.39 -19.22
C LYS A 292 0.49 -11.72 -18.25
N MET A 293 0.90 -10.59 -17.67
CA MET A 293 0.09 -9.86 -16.68
C MET A 293 -1.06 -9.06 -17.32
N TYR A 294 -0.77 -8.27 -18.36
CA TYR A 294 -1.75 -7.35 -18.95
C TYR A 294 -2.37 -7.85 -20.26
N GLY A 295 -2.02 -9.06 -20.71
CA GLY A 295 -2.51 -9.69 -21.94
C GLY A 295 -1.95 -9.10 -23.25
N ILE A 296 -1.33 -7.92 -23.20
CA ILE A 296 -0.79 -7.18 -24.36
C ILE A 296 0.66 -6.77 -24.14
N SER A 297 1.36 -6.40 -25.23
CA SER A 297 2.74 -5.94 -25.10
C SER A 297 2.81 -4.60 -24.35
N LEU A 298 3.91 -4.41 -23.62
CA LEU A 298 4.20 -3.22 -22.84
C LEU A 298 4.06 -1.92 -23.66
N PHE A 299 4.60 -1.88 -24.89
CA PHE A 299 4.43 -0.72 -25.78
C PHE A 299 2.97 -0.49 -26.17
N LYS A 300 2.21 -1.56 -26.45
CA LYS A 300 0.80 -1.44 -26.82
C LYS A 300 -0.06 -0.98 -25.65
N TYR A 301 0.26 -1.44 -24.44
CA TYR A 301 -0.37 -0.99 -23.20
C TYR A 301 -0.18 0.51 -23.01
N PHE A 302 1.07 0.98 -23.06
CA PHE A 302 1.41 2.40 -22.98
C PHE A 302 0.65 3.21 -24.03
N GLN A 303 0.66 2.77 -25.29
CA GLN A 303 -0.04 3.47 -26.37
C GLN A 303 -1.55 3.55 -26.13
N ASN A 304 -2.17 2.48 -25.63
CA ASN A 304 -3.60 2.47 -25.33
C ASN A 304 -3.94 3.48 -24.23
N LYS A 305 -3.17 3.50 -23.14
CA LYS A 305 -3.36 4.45 -22.03
C LYS A 305 -3.16 5.91 -22.47
N GLN A 306 -2.20 6.18 -23.36
CA GLN A 306 -2.07 7.50 -23.99
C GLN A 306 -3.34 7.91 -24.76
N MET A 307 -3.95 6.98 -25.52
CA MET A 307 -5.17 7.27 -26.28
C MET A 307 -6.38 7.46 -25.37
N ASP A 308 -6.45 6.75 -24.25
CA ASP A 308 -7.50 6.93 -23.23
C ASP A 308 -7.42 8.33 -22.63
N SER A 309 -6.23 8.76 -22.17
CA SER A 309 -6.04 10.13 -21.67
C SER A 309 -6.30 11.17 -22.76
N ALA A 310 -5.87 10.93 -24.00
CA ALA A 310 -6.11 11.85 -25.11
C ALA A 310 -7.60 12.04 -25.42
N TYR A 311 -8.43 11.03 -25.20
CA TYR A 311 -9.88 11.13 -25.38
C TYR A 311 -10.46 12.20 -24.47
N GLY A 312 -10.12 12.17 -23.17
CA GLY A 312 -10.58 13.16 -22.20
C GLY A 312 -10.18 14.60 -22.56
N TYR A 313 -8.96 14.83 -23.07
CA TYR A 313 -8.54 16.15 -23.55
C TYR A 313 -9.32 16.63 -24.79
N ILE A 314 -9.75 15.71 -25.64
CA ILE A 314 -10.53 16.06 -26.84
C ILE A 314 -11.98 16.33 -26.49
N GLU A 315 -12.57 15.52 -25.61
CA GLU A 315 -13.95 15.64 -25.13
C GLU A 315 -14.19 16.95 -24.38
N THR A 316 -13.25 17.35 -23.52
CA THR A 316 -13.29 18.63 -22.79
C THR A 316 -12.99 19.85 -23.67
N ASN A 317 -12.60 19.63 -24.93
CA ASN A 317 -12.30 20.63 -25.95
C ASN A 317 -11.21 21.65 -25.56
N GLU A 318 -10.31 21.27 -24.64
CA GLU A 318 -9.27 22.16 -24.11
C GLU A 318 -8.14 22.47 -25.10
N LEU A 319 -7.92 21.61 -26.10
CA LEU A 319 -6.76 21.68 -27.01
C LEU A 319 -7.12 21.33 -28.46
N PHE A 320 -6.31 21.82 -29.41
CA PHE A 320 -6.39 21.35 -30.80
C PHE A 320 -5.82 19.93 -30.90
N ILE A 321 -6.36 19.12 -31.83
CA ILE A 321 -5.93 17.72 -32.02
C ILE A 321 -4.42 17.60 -32.27
N LYS A 322 -3.82 18.59 -32.96
CA LYS A 322 -2.37 18.66 -33.17
C LYS A 322 -1.60 18.79 -31.86
N ASP A 323 -2.07 19.63 -30.95
CA ASP A 323 -1.41 19.88 -29.66
C ASP A 323 -1.55 18.68 -28.74
N VAL A 324 -2.73 18.03 -28.74
CA VAL A 324 -2.95 16.75 -28.05
C VAL A 324 -1.99 15.69 -28.58
N ALA A 325 -1.88 15.54 -29.91
CA ALA A 325 -0.96 14.59 -30.52
C ALA A 325 0.50 14.84 -30.09
N GLN A 326 0.95 16.10 -30.12
CA GLN A 326 2.30 16.48 -29.71
C GLN A 326 2.53 16.20 -28.20
N LYS A 327 1.54 16.48 -27.34
CA LYS A 327 1.59 16.22 -25.90
C LYS A 327 1.82 14.74 -25.57
N PHE A 328 1.27 13.83 -26.37
CA PHE A 328 1.48 12.38 -26.25
C PHE A 328 2.64 11.85 -27.13
N GLY A 329 3.53 12.73 -27.59
CA GLY A 329 4.78 12.35 -28.26
C GLY A 329 4.64 11.93 -29.73
N TYR A 330 3.51 12.22 -30.38
CA TYR A 330 3.32 11.98 -31.80
C TYR A 330 3.79 13.17 -32.63
N GLU A 331 4.87 12.99 -33.39
CA GLU A 331 5.37 14.01 -34.34
C GLU A 331 4.43 14.21 -35.53
N ASN A 332 3.64 13.18 -35.86
CA ASN A 332 2.75 13.19 -37.00
C ASN A 332 1.31 12.92 -36.54
N VAL A 333 0.44 13.92 -36.73
CA VAL A 333 -0.98 13.87 -36.36
C VAL A 333 -1.70 12.69 -37.00
N SER A 334 -1.38 12.34 -38.25
CA SER A 334 -2.00 11.20 -38.92
C SER A 334 -1.68 9.86 -38.24
N LYS A 335 -0.50 9.70 -37.63
CA LYS A 335 -0.17 8.51 -36.82
C LYS A 335 -0.98 8.48 -35.52
N PHE A 336 -1.13 9.63 -34.87
CA PHE A 336 -1.98 9.78 -33.70
C PHE A 336 -3.44 9.42 -34.03
N THR A 337 -4.01 10.02 -35.08
CA THR A 337 -5.39 9.76 -35.53
C THR A 337 -5.66 8.27 -35.77
N LYS A 338 -4.74 7.57 -36.45
CA LYS A 338 -4.87 6.11 -36.67
C LYS A 338 -4.82 5.31 -35.37
N ALA A 339 -3.94 5.67 -34.44
CA ALA A 339 -3.83 5.00 -33.14
C ALA A 339 -5.09 5.23 -32.29
N PHE A 340 -5.59 6.46 -32.28
CA PHE A 340 -6.80 6.87 -31.58
C PHE A 340 -8.03 6.13 -32.11
N GLN A 341 -8.22 6.15 -33.44
CA GLN A 341 -9.31 5.44 -34.09
C GLN A 341 -9.26 3.93 -33.81
N LYS A 342 -8.07 3.35 -33.77
CA LYS A 342 -7.91 1.93 -33.42
C LYS A 342 -8.27 1.62 -31.96
N ARG A 343 -8.10 2.58 -31.03
CA ARG A 343 -8.44 2.39 -29.61
C ARG A 343 -9.94 2.58 -29.37
N HIS A 344 -10.53 3.61 -29.95
CA HIS A 344 -11.87 4.10 -29.61
C HIS A 344 -12.92 3.89 -30.70
N ASN A 345 -12.53 3.33 -31.85
CA ASN A 345 -13.38 3.15 -33.03
C ASN A 345 -14.02 4.44 -33.58
N VAL A 346 -13.48 5.60 -33.23
CA VAL A 346 -13.95 6.93 -33.67
C VAL A 346 -12.76 7.82 -34.02
N LEU A 347 -12.94 8.74 -34.97
CA LEU A 347 -11.91 9.72 -35.30
C LEU A 347 -11.83 10.80 -34.20
N PRO A 348 -10.64 11.31 -33.86
CA PRO A 348 -10.50 12.44 -32.92
C PRO A 348 -11.39 13.64 -33.26
N SER A 349 -11.61 13.92 -34.55
CA SER A 349 -12.46 15.02 -35.02
C SER A 349 -13.96 14.81 -34.80
N HIS A 350 -14.40 13.58 -34.53
CA HIS A 350 -15.81 13.24 -34.29
C HIS A 350 -16.14 13.07 -32.80
N VAL A 351 -15.14 13.18 -31.92
CA VAL A 351 -15.34 13.23 -30.46
C VAL A 351 -15.69 14.65 -30.02
N LYS A 352 -15.29 15.64 -30.82
CA LYS A 352 -15.64 17.05 -30.66
C LYS A 352 -17.09 17.33 -31.03
#